data_AF-A0A939DSE8-F1
#
_entry.id   AF-A0A939DSE8-F1
#
_cell.length_a   1.000
_cell.length_b   1.000
_cell.length_c   1.000
_cell.angle_alpha   90.00
_cell.angle_beta   90.00
_cell.angle_gamma   90.00
#
_symmetry.space_group_name_H-M   'P 1'
#
loop_
_entity.id
_entity.type
_entity.pdbx_description
1 polymer ?
#
loop_
_entity_poly.entity_id
_entity_poly.type
_entity_poly.pdbx_seq_one_letter_code
_entity_poly.pdbx_strand_id
1 'polypeptide(L)'
;PNGAIVERAILDRQQASGEVVLNLKAPNYQTARNIVSAVNKVFGPDVAKAQNWGQLTLSAPRDPNDLNTFMSMLQDINVELGSSRPKVVFNSRTGTVVMNDAVRVKRAAVSHGNLTITITETEGASQP
;
A
#
# COMPACT_ATOMS: atom_id res chain seq x y z
N PRO A 1 -42.97 -8.37 -21.13
CA PRO A 1 -42.14 -9.55 -20.83
C PRO A 1 -40.73 -9.38 -21.43
N ASN A 2 -39.91 -8.54 -20.79
CA ASN A 2 -38.58 -8.18 -21.28
C ASN A 2 -37.54 -8.35 -20.17
N GLY A 3 -36.49 -9.11 -20.47
CA GLY A 3 -35.16 -8.88 -19.92
C GLY A 3 -34.79 -9.68 -18.68
N ALA A 4 -34.41 -10.95 -18.85
CA ALA A 4 -33.39 -11.52 -17.99
C ALA A 4 -32.04 -10.94 -18.44
N ILE A 5 -31.50 -10.02 -17.66
CA ILE A 5 -30.10 -9.60 -17.80
C ILE A 5 -29.27 -10.77 -17.30
N VAL A 6 -28.68 -11.52 -18.22
CA VAL A 6 -27.61 -12.46 -17.88
C VAL A 6 -26.37 -11.60 -17.64
N GLU A 7 -26.08 -11.30 -16.38
CA GLU A 7 -24.74 -10.84 -16.01
C GLU A 7 -23.78 -11.95 -16.41
N ARG A 8 -22.94 -11.64 -17.39
CA ARG A 8 -21.85 -12.50 -17.83
C ARG A 8 -20.98 -12.75 -16.60
N ALA A 9 -21.10 -13.94 -16.01
CA ALA A 9 -20.10 -14.46 -15.10
C ALA A 9 -18.77 -14.35 -15.84
N ILE A 10 -17.93 -13.41 -15.40
CA ILE A 10 -16.52 -13.39 -15.76
C ILE A 10 -16.03 -14.82 -15.49
N LEU A 11 -15.67 -15.53 -16.56
CA LEU A 11 -15.09 -16.86 -16.48
C LEU A 11 -13.85 -16.72 -15.60
N ASP A 12 -14.01 -17.08 -14.33
CA ASP A 12 -13.04 -16.93 -13.27
C ASP A 12 -11.95 -18.01 -13.46
N ARG A 13 -11.17 -17.87 -14.55
CA ARG A 13 -10.03 -18.74 -14.87
C ARG A 13 -8.90 -18.61 -13.84
N GLN A 14 -9.06 -17.79 -12.81
CA GLN A 14 -8.13 -17.72 -11.68
C GLN A 14 -8.32 -18.85 -10.65
N GLN A 15 -9.43 -19.60 -10.68
CA GLN A 15 -9.69 -20.62 -9.65
C GLN A 15 -8.82 -21.89 -9.74
N ALA A 16 -7.97 -22.05 -10.77
CA ALA A 16 -7.25 -23.31 -10.99
C ALA A 16 -5.74 -23.28 -10.71
N SER A 17 -5.10 -22.11 -10.53
CA SER A 17 -3.64 -22.08 -10.37
C SER A 17 -3.15 -22.41 -8.96
N GLY A 18 -4.01 -22.34 -7.94
CA GLY A 18 -3.58 -22.40 -6.54
C GLY A 18 -2.69 -21.21 -6.15
N GLU A 19 -2.88 -20.08 -6.83
CA GLU A 19 -2.05 -18.90 -6.70
C GLU A 19 -2.91 -17.63 -6.69
N VAL A 20 -2.73 -16.81 -5.67
CA VAL A 20 -3.40 -15.51 -5.51
C VAL A 20 -2.36 -14.40 -5.71
N VAL A 21 -2.66 -13.45 -6.60
CA VAL A 21 -1.80 -12.29 -6.84
C VAL A 21 -2.37 -11.09 -6.10
N LEU A 22 -1.56 -10.48 -5.26
CA LEU A 22 -1.91 -9.30 -4.47
C LEU A 22 -1.16 -8.08 -4.99
N ASN A 23 -1.92 -7.12 -5.54
CA ASN A 23 -1.37 -5.85 -6.03
C ASN A 23 -1.55 -4.77 -4.97
N LEU A 24 -0.45 -4.12 -4.57
CA LEU A 24 -0.44 -3.08 -3.56
C LEU A 24 -0.92 -1.75 -4.15
N LYS A 25 -1.93 -1.14 -3.50
CA LYS A 25 -2.43 0.19 -3.85
C LYS A 25 -1.35 1.28 -3.72
N ALA A 26 -0.50 1.17 -2.70
CA ALA A 26 0.61 2.08 -2.42
C ALA A 26 1.92 1.29 -2.41
N PRO A 27 2.60 1.13 -3.56
CA PRO A 27 3.67 0.17 -3.66
C PRO A 27 4.98 0.69 -3.03
N ASN A 28 5.57 -0.14 -2.17
CA ASN A 28 6.70 0.17 -1.29
C ASN A 28 7.44 -1.13 -0.91
N TYR A 29 8.77 -1.16 -1.05
CA TYR A 29 9.59 -2.35 -0.77
C TYR A 29 9.49 -2.82 0.70
N GLN A 30 9.48 -1.88 1.64
CA GLN A 30 9.38 -2.17 3.06
C GLN A 30 7.99 -2.74 3.39
N THR A 31 6.93 -2.14 2.84
CA THR A 31 5.55 -2.68 2.97
C THR A 31 5.45 -4.09 2.38
N ALA A 32 5.93 -4.30 1.15
CA ALA A 32 5.89 -5.62 0.50
C ALA A 32 6.62 -6.68 1.34
N ARG A 33 7.80 -6.35 1.90
CA ARG A 33 8.54 -7.24 2.79
C ARG A 33 7.76 -7.55 4.08
N ASN A 34 7.17 -6.52 4.70
CA ASN A 34 6.39 -6.68 5.92
C ASN A 34 5.17 -7.59 5.69
N ILE A 35 4.48 -7.44 4.54
CA ILE A 35 3.37 -8.32 4.15
C ILE A 35 3.86 -9.76 4.01
N VAL A 36 4.92 -10.00 3.22
CA VAL A 36 5.49 -11.35 3.07
C VAL A 36 5.82 -11.98 4.42
N SER A 37 6.47 -11.22 5.30
CA SER A 37 6.84 -11.70 6.63
C SER A 37 5.62 -12.04 7.50
N ALA A 38 4.57 -11.21 7.46
CA ALA A 38 3.37 -11.40 8.25
C ALA A 38 2.56 -12.60 7.75
N VAL A 39 2.39 -12.74 6.43
CA VAL A 39 1.69 -13.87 5.82
C VAL A 39 2.43 -15.17 6.09
N ASN A 40 3.75 -15.22 5.87
CA ASN A 40 4.54 -16.43 6.11
C ASN A 40 4.61 -16.82 7.61
N LYS A 41 4.43 -15.86 8.52
CA LYS A 41 4.33 -16.15 9.96
C LYS A 41 3.03 -16.89 10.31
N VAL A 42 1.94 -16.61 9.60
CA VAL A 42 0.61 -17.21 9.86
C VAL A 42 0.46 -18.55 9.15
N PHE A 43 0.82 -18.62 7.87
CA PHE A 43 0.54 -19.78 7.03
C PHE A 43 1.73 -20.72 6.81
N GLY A 44 2.93 -20.32 7.28
CA GLY A 44 4.16 -21.08 7.09
C GLY A 44 5.11 -20.49 6.04
N PRO A 45 6.34 -21.01 5.94
CA PRO A 45 7.34 -20.49 5.01
C PRO A 45 6.91 -20.68 3.55
N ASP A 46 7.41 -19.81 2.69
CA ASP A 46 7.21 -19.85 1.23
C ASP A 46 5.78 -19.66 0.70
N VAL A 47 4.78 -19.41 1.57
CA VAL A 47 3.40 -19.12 1.15
C VAL A 47 3.30 -17.80 0.41
N ALA A 48 3.99 -16.76 0.85
CA ALA A 48 4.01 -15.44 0.25
C ALA A 48 5.39 -15.10 -0.30
N LYS A 49 5.41 -14.56 -1.53
CA LYS A 49 6.62 -14.06 -2.21
C LYS A 49 6.34 -12.71 -2.84
N ALA A 50 7.22 -11.74 -2.62
CA ALA A 50 7.14 -10.45 -3.29
C ALA A 50 7.85 -10.53 -4.64
N GLN A 51 7.11 -10.28 -5.73
CA GLN A 51 7.67 -10.22 -7.09
C GLN A 51 8.38 -8.87 -7.32
N ASN A 52 7.79 -7.79 -6.80
CA ASN A 52 8.36 -6.45 -6.83
C ASN A 52 7.77 -5.58 -5.69
N TRP A 53 8.05 -4.28 -5.71
CA TRP A 53 7.59 -3.31 -4.70
C TRP A 53 6.07 -3.12 -4.67
N GLY A 54 5.32 -3.63 -5.64
CA GLY A 54 3.87 -3.48 -5.73
C GLY A 54 3.07 -4.75 -6.03
N GLN A 55 3.72 -5.89 -6.20
CA GLN A 55 3.05 -7.15 -6.50
C GLN A 55 3.64 -8.28 -5.67
N LEU A 56 2.74 -9.04 -5.06
CA LEU A 56 3.04 -10.24 -4.30
C LEU A 56 2.24 -11.41 -4.87
N THR A 57 2.79 -12.59 -4.69
CA THR A 57 2.19 -13.86 -5.10
C THR A 57 2.06 -14.74 -3.86
N LEU A 58 0.89 -15.34 -3.69
CA LEU A 58 0.53 -16.20 -2.56
C LEU A 58 0.15 -17.58 -3.06
N SER A 59 0.75 -18.63 -2.52
CA SER A 59 0.30 -20.01 -2.74
C SER A 59 -0.95 -20.26 -1.89
N ALA A 60 -2.08 -20.49 -2.54
CA ALA A 60 -3.38 -20.65 -1.90
C ALA A 60 -3.97 -22.06 -2.16
N PRO A 61 -4.85 -22.56 -1.28
CA PRO A 61 -5.57 -23.80 -1.52
C PRO A 61 -6.36 -23.76 -2.83
N ARG A 62 -6.48 -24.92 -3.48
CA ARG A 62 -7.29 -25.08 -4.71
C ARG A 62 -8.75 -25.38 -4.42
N ASP A 63 -9.06 -25.92 -3.24
CA ASP A 63 -10.43 -26.16 -2.84
C ASP A 63 -11.13 -24.81 -2.55
N PRO A 64 -12.33 -24.56 -3.10
CA PRO A 64 -13.01 -23.29 -2.90
C PRO A 64 -13.35 -22.93 -1.44
N ASN A 65 -13.65 -23.92 -0.59
CA ASN A 65 -13.97 -23.66 0.81
C ASN A 65 -12.70 -23.28 1.58
N ASP A 66 -11.61 -23.98 1.32
CA ASP A 66 -10.30 -23.66 1.92
C ASP A 66 -9.78 -22.32 1.40
N LEU A 67 -10.00 -21.99 0.13
CA LEU A 67 -9.64 -20.70 -0.45
C LEU A 67 -10.41 -19.56 0.23
N ASN A 68 -11.72 -19.71 0.44
CA ASN A 68 -12.51 -18.69 1.12
C ASN A 68 -12.02 -18.47 2.56
N THR A 69 -11.70 -19.56 3.27
CA THR A 69 -11.13 -19.49 4.63
C THR A 69 -9.74 -18.84 4.61
N PHE A 70 -8.88 -19.19 3.66
CA PHE A 70 -7.57 -18.57 3.46
C PHE A 70 -7.69 -17.07 3.22
N MET A 71 -8.60 -16.63 2.34
CA MET A 71 -8.83 -15.21 2.05
C MET A 71 -9.35 -14.45 3.27
N SER A 72 -10.25 -15.05 4.07
CA SER A 72 -10.71 -14.46 5.33
C SER A 72 -9.56 -14.27 6.31
N MET A 73 -8.75 -15.31 6.54
CA MET A 73 -7.60 -15.23 7.44
C MET A 73 -6.55 -14.21 6.95
N LEU A 74 -6.34 -14.11 5.62
CA LEU A 74 -5.43 -13.16 5.02
C LEU A 74 -5.88 -11.71 5.29
N GLN A 75 -7.18 -11.44 5.33
CA GLN A 75 -7.74 -10.12 5.62
C GLN A 75 -7.50 -9.67 7.07
N ASP A 76 -7.40 -10.60 8.01
CA ASP A 76 -7.18 -10.31 9.43
C ASP A 76 -5.70 -9.99 9.76
N ILE A 77 -4.79 -10.20 8.82
CA ILE A 77 -3.36 -9.95 9.02
C ILE A 77 -3.08 -8.46 9.02
N ASN A 78 -2.77 -7.94 10.20
CA ASN A 78 -2.28 -6.57 10.36
C ASN A 78 -0.81 -6.46 9.95
N VAL A 79 -0.50 -5.44 9.14
CA VAL A 79 0.85 -5.19 8.63
C VAL A 79 1.21 -3.73 8.80
N GLU A 80 2.39 -3.49 9.37
CA GLU A 80 2.96 -2.15 9.42
C GLU A 80 3.38 -1.68 8.03
N LEU A 81 2.89 -0.50 7.64
CA LEU A 81 3.30 0.11 6.38
C LEU A 81 4.74 0.62 6.47
N GLY A 82 5.49 0.41 5.40
CA GLY A 82 6.81 1.01 5.25
C GLY A 82 6.73 2.53 5.16
N SER A 83 7.83 3.20 5.51
CA SER A 83 7.93 4.66 5.45
C SER A 83 7.54 5.18 4.06
N SER A 84 6.73 6.24 4.04
CA SER A 84 6.36 6.96 2.82
C SER A 84 7.61 7.39 2.04
N ARG A 85 7.56 7.32 0.71
CA ARG A 85 8.65 7.87 -0.12
C ARG A 85 8.69 9.39 0.08
N PRO A 86 9.87 10.00 0.29
CA PRO A 86 9.98 11.45 0.33
C PRO A 86 9.47 12.05 -0.98
N LYS A 87 8.52 12.98 -0.90
CA LYS A 87 7.92 13.65 -2.06
C LYS A 87 8.02 15.15 -1.86
N VAL A 88 8.57 15.83 -2.87
CA VAL A 88 8.64 17.28 -2.94
C VAL A 88 7.99 17.73 -4.23
N VAL A 89 7.07 18.69 -4.13
CA VAL A 89 6.39 19.29 -5.29
C VAL A 89 6.71 20.78 -5.30
N PHE A 90 7.14 21.28 -6.46
CA PHE A 90 7.49 22.68 -6.69
C PHE A 90 6.47 23.32 -7.63
N ASN A 91 5.97 24.51 -7.28
CA ASN A 91 5.21 25.37 -8.16
C ASN A 91 6.07 26.58 -8.55
N SER A 92 6.66 26.55 -9.75
CA SER A 92 7.55 27.61 -10.23
C SER A 92 6.85 28.95 -10.49
N ARG A 93 5.53 28.94 -10.71
CA ARG A 93 4.75 30.16 -10.93
C ARG A 93 4.52 30.96 -9.64
N THR A 94 4.37 30.26 -8.51
CA THR A 94 4.08 30.89 -7.21
C THR A 94 5.24 30.83 -6.23
N GLY A 95 6.29 30.06 -6.52
CA GLY A 95 7.38 29.79 -5.58
C GLY A 95 7.00 28.82 -4.45
N THR A 96 5.83 28.18 -4.51
CA THR A 96 5.36 27.27 -3.45
C THR A 96 6.07 25.93 -3.51
N VAL A 97 6.51 25.43 -2.34
CA VAL A 97 7.10 24.09 -2.19
C VAL A 97 6.29 23.31 -1.15
N VAL A 98 5.81 22.12 -1.54
CA VAL A 98 5.06 21.21 -0.65
C VAL A 98 5.87 19.92 -0.49
N MET A 99 6.08 19.51 0.75
CA MET A 99 6.85 18.32 1.13
C MET A 99 6.02 17.44 2.08
N ASN A 100 6.19 16.12 2.05
CA ASN A 100 5.61 15.23 3.06
C ASN A 100 6.56 15.01 4.25
N ASP A 101 6.01 14.44 5.32
CA ASP A 101 6.69 14.09 6.59
C ASP A 101 7.97 13.25 6.42
N ALA A 102 8.05 12.45 5.35
CA ALA A 102 9.21 11.65 5.02
C ALA A 102 10.43 12.47 4.55
N VAL A 103 10.26 13.76 4.21
CA VAL A 103 11.36 14.63 3.77
C VAL A 103 12.10 15.21 4.97
N ARG A 104 13.42 15.03 5.03
CA ARG A 104 14.29 15.68 6.02
C ARG A 104 15.18 16.73 5.35
N VAL A 105 15.10 17.97 5.83
CA VAL A 105 15.91 19.10 5.35
C VAL A 105 17.10 19.31 6.29
N LYS A 106 18.32 19.30 5.75
CA LYS A 106 19.54 19.66 6.49
C LYS A 106 19.74 21.18 6.45
N ARG A 107 20.57 21.72 7.35
CA ARG A 107 20.91 23.15 7.37
C ARG A 107 21.41 23.60 6.00
N ALA A 108 20.84 24.69 5.49
CA ALA A 108 21.23 25.33 4.25
C ALA A 108 21.20 26.86 4.46
N ALA A 109 22.13 27.59 3.85
CA ALA A 109 22.13 29.05 3.83
C ALA A 109 21.50 29.51 2.51
N VAL A 110 20.52 30.41 2.59
CA VAL A 110 19.79 30.95 1.43
C VAL A 110 19.80 32.47 1.54
N SER A 111 20.30 33.16 0.52
CA SER A 111 20.18 34.62 0.39
C SER A 111 19.14 34.93 -0.68
N HIS A 112 17.96 35.40 -0.26
CA HIS A 112 16.89 35.85 -1.15
C HIS A 112 16.07 36.93 -0.45
N GLY A 113 15.84 38.07 -1.12
CA GLY A 113 15.50 39.34 -0.46
C GLY A 113 14.16 39.39 0.30
N ASN A 114 13.15 38.62 -0.10
CA ASN A 114 11.78 38.78 0.39
C ASN A 114 11.05 37.43 0.61
N LEU A 115 11.76 36.38 1.03
CA LEU A 115 11.11 35.10 1.38
C LEU A 115 10.47 35.17 2.77
N THR A 116 9.18 34.86 2.87
CA THR A 116 8.49 34.62 4.16
C THR A 116 8.21 33.13 4.30
N ILE A 117 8.65 32.52 5.40
CA ILE A 117 8.43 31.10 5.71
C ILE A 117 7.34 31.04 6.79
N THR A 118 6.24 30.35 6.50
CA THR A 118 5.18 30.06 7.49
C THR A 118 5.09 28.55 7.68
N ILE A 119 5.31 28.07 8.90
CA ILE A 119 5.14 26.67 9.30
C ILE A 119 3.85 26.60 10.11
N THR A 120 2.85 25.90 9.59
CA THR A 120 1.60 25.65 10.32
C THR A 120 1.63 24.21 10.82
N GLU A 121 1.75 24.06 12.13
CA GLU A 121 1.61 22.77 12.82
C GLU A 121 0.20 22.69 13.41
N THR A 122 -0.56 21.67 13.03
CA THR A 122 -1.86 21.41 13.64
C THR A 122 -1.64 20.52 14.86
N GLU A 123 -1.43 21.10 16.03
CA GLU A 123 -1.43 20.36 17.29
C GLU A 123 -2.85 19.89 17.60
N GLY A 124 -3.10 18.58 17.46
CA GLY A 124 -4.27 17.92 18.02
C GLY A 124 -4.07 17.68 19.51
N ALA A 125 -4.05 18.74 20.32
CA ALA A 125 -4.11 18.61 21.77
C ALA A 125 -5.57 18.53 22.22
N SER A 126 -6.08 17.32 22.42
CA SER A 126 -7.28 17.08 23.24
C SER A 126 -6.83 17.08 24.70
N GLN A 127 -7.34 18.01 25.49
CA GLN A 127 -7.08 18.04 26.93
C GLN A 127 -8.34 18.57 27.62
N PRO A 128 -8.69 18.06 28.81
CA PRO A 128 -8.76 16.67 29.29
C PRO A 128 -10.09 15.98 28.95
#